data_AF-A0A924KNJ0-F1
#
_entry.id   AF-A0A924KNJ0-F1
#
_cell.length_a   1.000
_cell.length_b   1.000
_cell.length_c   1.000
_cell.angle_alpha   90.00
_cell.angle_beta   90.00
_cell.angle_gamma   90.00
#
_symmetry.space_group_name_H-M   'P 1'
#
loop_
_entity.id
_entity.type
_entity.pdbx_description
1 polymer ?
#
loop_
_entity_poly.entity_id
_entity_poly.type
_entity_poly.pdbx_seq_one_letter_code
_entity_poly.pdbx_strand_id
1 'polypeptide(L)'
;MAYSERFTAAELEKIIDAGMIYMCACPAMVADSLRKLREMYRYQLNCLEDPENCSAVHQSIARNTAIAHAQMQDCLDEVLVLEEWDRTTLDMPAGLRQRQTKEMQAD
;
A
#
# COMPACT_ATOMS: atom_id res chain seq x y z
N MET A 1 -9.55 8.96 12.96
CA MET A 1 -8.62 9.46 11.93
C MET A 1 -9.43 9.91 10.73
N ALA A 2 -9.12 11.07 10.16
CA ALA A 2 -9.65 11.45 8.84
C ALA A 2 -8.94 10.61 7.76
N TYR A 3 -9.64 10.23 6.70
CA TYR A 3 -9.05 9.47 5.59
C TYR A 3 -8.04 10.35 4.83
N SER A 4 -6.86 9.81 4.55
CA SER A 4 -5.79 10.52 3.82
C SER A 4 -4.91 9.56 3.03
N GLU A 5 -4.54 9.97 1.81
CA GLU A 5 -3.63 9.24 0.93
C GLU A 5 -2.24 9.93 0.94
N ARG A 6 -1.27 9.36 1.66
CA ARG A 6 0.13 9.84 1.76
C ARG A 6 0.95 9.55 0.51
N PHE A 7 0.63 8.47 -0.19
CA PHE A 7 1.19 8.13 -1.50
C PHE A 7 0.19 8.45 -2.60
N THR A 8 0.63 9.02 -3.70
CA THR A 8 -0.18 9.22 -4.90
C THR A 8 -0.41 7.90 -5.64
N ALA A 9 -1.37 7.87 -6.56
CA ALA A 9 -1.60 6.70 -7.40
C ALA A 9 -0.38 6.35 -8.27
N ALA A 10 0.29 7.37 -8.82
CA ALA A 10 1.49 7.21 -9.64
C ALA A 10 2.69 6.66 -8.84
N GLU A 11 2.86 7.09 -7.58
CA GLU A 11 3.91 6.56 -6.70
C GLU A 11 3.66 5.08 -6.38
N LEU A 12 2.41 4.69 -6.09
CA LEU A 12 2.06 3.28 -5.86
C LEU A 12 2.31 2.43 -7.11
N GLU A 13 1.94 2.92 -8.29
CA GLU A 13 2.19 2.24 -9.56
C GLU A 13 3.68 2.07 -9.83
N LYS A 14 4.47 3.13 -9.62
CA LYS A 14 5.94 3.06 -9.76
C LYS A 14 6.56 1.99 -8.85
N ILE A 15 6.14 1.91 -7.59
CA ILE A 15 6.63 0.90 -6.64
C ILE A 15 6.26 -0.52 -7.11
N ILE A 16 5.04 -0.72 -7.60
CA ILE A 16 4.58 -2.01 -8.12
C ILE A 16 5.40 -2.45 -9.34
N ASP A 17 5.59 -1.55 -10.30
CA ASP A 17 6.34 -1.83 -11.53
C ASP A 17 7.81 -2.16 -11.22
N ALA A 18 8.44 -1.42 -10.31
CA ALA A 18 9.78 -1.72 -9.84
C ALA A 18 9.86 -3.11 -9.20
N GLY A 19 8.88 -3.50 -8.38
CA GLY A 19 8.84 -4.85 -7.79
C GLY A 19 8.77 -5.97 -8.83
N MET A 20 8.06 -5.75 -9.94
CA MET A 20 7.99 -6.71 -11.06
C MET A 20 9.31 -6.81 -11.83
N ILE A 21 9.96 -5.67 -12.10
CA ILE A 21 11.24 -5.61 -12.84
C ILE A 21 12.35 -6.30 -12.05
N TYR A 22 12.40 -6.06 -10.73
CA TYR A 22 13.50 -6.50 -9.89
C TYR A 22 13.21 -7.79 -9.11
N MET A 23 12.03 -8.40 -9.34
CA MET A 23 11.54 -9.59 -8.63
C MET A 23 11.57 -9.43 -7.10
N CYS A 24 11.29 -8.21 -6.62
CA CYS A 24 11.16 -7.89 -5.21
C CYS A 24 9.68 -7.63 -4.92
N ALA A 25 8.99 -8.66 -4.43
CA ALA A 25 7.54 -8.60 -4.30
C ALA A 25 7.06 -7.80 -3.08
N CYS A 26 7.89 -7.60 -2.06
CA CYS A 26 7.47 -7.08 -0.75
C CYS A 26 6.83 -5.67 -0.80
N PRO A 27 7.52 -4.62 -1.25
CA PRO A 27 6.93 -3.28 -1.34
C PRO A 27 5.79 -3.21 -2.36
N ALA A 28 5.88 -3.97 -3.46
CA ALA A 28 4.83 -4.05 -4.47
C ALA A 28 3.53 -4.67 -3.91
N MET A 29 3.61 -5.71 -3.09
CA MET A 29 2.44 -6.33 -2.45
C MET A 29 1.74 -5.36 -1.49
N VAL A 30 2.51 -4.58 -0.73
CA VAL A 30 1.95 -3.56 0.18
C VAL A 30 1.30 -2.42 -0.63
N ALA A 31 1.96 -1.95 -1.70
CA ALA A 31 1.42 -0.91 -2.59
C ALA A 31 0.13 -1.35 -3.31
N ASP A 32 0.06 -2.58 -3.80
CA ASP A 32 -1.16 -3.15 -4.39
C ASP A 32 -2.31 -3.26 -3.36
N SER A 33 -1.98 -3.66 -2.13
CA SER A 33 -2.95 -3.70 -1.02
C SER A 33 -3.52 -2.31 -0.72
N LEU A 34 -2.68 -1.26 -0.76
CA LEU A 34 -3.15 0.12 -0.61
C LEU A 34 -4.11 0.53 -1.72
N ARG A 35 -3.86 0.16 -2.99
CA ARG A 35 -4.78 0.44 -4.10
C ARG A 35 -6.14 -0.20 -3.86
N LYS A 36 -6.17 -1.48 -3.51
CA LYS A 36 -7.40 -2.24 -3.20
C LYS A 36 -8.18 -1.63 -2.03
N LEU A 37 -7.49 -1.17 -0.98
CA LEU A 37 -8.13 -0.49 0.15
C LEU A 37 -8.75 0.85 -0.26
N ARG A 38 -8.12 1.62 -1.15
CA ARG A 38 -8.71 2.87 -1.69
C ARG A 38 -9.96 2.58 -2.51
N GLU A 39 -9.91 1.57 -3.37
CA GLU A 39 -11.07 1.15 -4.17
C GLU A 39 -12.23 0.70 -3.27
N MET A 40 -11.95 -0.14 -2.28
CA MET A 40 -12.95 -0.57 -1.30
C MET A 40 -13.55 0.63 -0.55
N TYR A 41 -12.73 1.57 -0.07
CA TYR A 41 -13.21 2.75 0.64
C TYR A 41 -14.16 3.59 -0.23
N ARG A 42 -13.75 3.93 -1.45
CA ARG A 42 -14.57 4.69 -2.41
C ARG A 42 -15.87 3.98 -2.74
N TYR A 43 -15.82 2.66 -2.95
CA TYR A 43 -17.03 1.87 -3.20
C TYR A 43 -18.03 1.97 -2.04
N GLN A 44 -17.56 1.87 -0.78
CA GLN A 44 -18.46 2.03 0.37
C GLN A 44 -19.05 3.43 0.48
N LEU A 45 -18.30 4.49 0.12
CA LEU A 45 -18.84 5.85 0.09
C LEU A 45 -19.94 6.00 -0.95
N ASN A 46 -19.76 5.44 -2.14
CA ASN A 46 -20.80 5.46 -3.17
C ASN A 46 -22.05 4.69 -2.71
N CYS A 47 -21.90 3.54 -2.03
CA CYS A 47 -23.04 2.81 -1.47
C CYS A 47 -23.82 3.61 -0.42
N LEU A 48 -23.18 4.54 0.29
CA LEU A 48 -23.84 5.39 1.29
C LEU A 48 -24.70 6.50 0.68
N GLU A 49 -24.57 6.78 -0.62
CA GLU A 49 -25.42 7.73 -1.34
C GLU A 49 -26.81 7.16 -1.64
N ASP A 50 -26.95 5.82 -1.63
CA ASP A 50 -28.21 5.13 -1.87
C ASP A 50 -28.95 4.89 -0.53
N PRO A 51 -30.14 5.51 -0.33
CA PRO A 51 -30.91 5.36 0.90
C PRO A 51 -31.50 3.96 1.13
N GLU A 52 -31.56 3.10 0.09
CA GLU A 52 -32.02 1.72 0.22
C GLU A 52 -30.97 0.82 0.87
N ASN A 53 -29.71 1.24 0.89
CA ASN A 53 -28.62 0.49 1.50
C ASN A 53 -28.61 0.62 3.03
N CYS A 54 -28.20 -0.46 3.71
CA CYS A 54 -27.99 -0.42 5.16
C CYS A 54 -26.75 0.42 5.50
N SER A 55 -26.96 1.70 5.78
CA SER A 55 -25.88 2.67 6.03
C SER A 55 -24.89 2.24 7.13
N ALA A 56 -25.37 1.55 8.17
CA ALA A 56 -24.53 1.06 9.27
C ALA A 56 -23.47 0.05 8.79
N VAL A 57 -23.79 -0.82 7.82
CA VAL A 57 -22.85 -1.78 7.24
C VAL A 57 -21.75 -1.05 6.48
N HIS A 58 -22.13 -0.17 5.56
CA HIS A 58 -21.17 0.55 4.71
C HIS A 58 -20.30 1.53 5.50
N GLN A 59 -20.86 2.21 6.52
CA GLN A 59 -20.07 3.02 7.45
C GLN A 59 -19.06 2.19 8.23
N SER A 60 -19.44 0.99 8.68
CA SER A 60 -18.54 0.09 9.40
C SER A 60 -17.38 -0.36 8.51
N ILE A 61 -17.68 -0.77 7.27
CA ILE A 61 -16.65 -1.17 6.31
C ILE A 61 -15.76 0.04 5.99
N ALA A 62 -16.31 1.18 5.57
CA ALA A 62 -15.55 2.38 5.22
C ALA A 62 -14.61 2.83 6.35
N ARG A 63 -15.09 2.84 7.61
CA ARG A 63 -14.27 3.18 8.77
C ARG A 63 -13.10 2.22 8.96
N ASN A 64 -13.35 0.91 8.92
CA ASN A 64 -12.29 -0.08 9.11
C ASN A 64 -11.31 -0.12 7.93
N THR A 65 -11.80 0.07 6.70
CA THR A 65 -10.95 0.24 5.52
C THR A 65 -10.01 1.43 5.67
N ALA A 66 -10.50 2.57 6.18
CA ALA A 66 -9.65 3.74 6.40
C ALA A 66 -8.56 3.49 7.47
N ILE A 67 -8.88 2.74 8.53
CA ILE A 67 -7.90 2.33 9.56
C ILE A 67 -6.85 1.41 8.97
N ALA A 68 -7.27 0.35 8.26
CA ALA A 68 -6.36 -0.59 7.61
C ALA A 68 -5.48 0.11 6.56
N HIS A 69 -6.04 1.04 5.80
CA HIS A 69 -5.30 1.85 4.83
C HIS A 69 -4.22 2.68 5.51
N ALA A 70 -4.51 3.35 6.64
CA ALA A 70 -3.49 4.08 7.40
C ALA A 70 -2.35 3.17 7.87
N GLN A 71 -2.66 2.00 8.44
CA GLN A 71 -1.66 1.02 8.88
C GLN A 71 -0.80 0.49 7.73
N MET A 72 -1.41 0.23 6.57
CA MET A 72 -0.67 -0.23 5.38
C MET A 72 0.21 0.88 4.78
N GLN A 73 -0.15 2.15 4.95
CA GLN A 73 0.74 3.25 4.58
C GLN A 73 1.94 3.30 5.51
N ASP A 74 1.77 3.04 6.82
CA ASP A 74 2.88 2.98 7.77
C ASP A 74 3.80 1.80 7.43
N CYS A 75 3.21 0.65 7.09
CA CYS A 75 3.95 -0.53 6.64
C CYS A 75 4.74 -0.25 5.35
N LEU A 76 4.15 0.40 4.34
CA LEU A 76 4.88 0.73 3.11
C LEU A 76 6.04 1.67 3.40
N ASP A 77 5.82 2.66 4.26
CA ASP A 77 6.85 3.61 4.68
C ASP A 77 8.05 2.89 5.31
N GLU A 78 7.78 1.98 6.24
CA GLU A 78 8.78 1.16 6.93
C GLU A 78 9.52 0.22 5.98
N VAL A 79 8.81 -0.48 5.08
CA VAL A 79 9.44 -1.37 4.10
C VAL A 79 10.38 -0.61 3.18
N LEU A 80 9.98 0.57 2.70
CA LEU A 80 10.85 1.41 1.86
C LEU A 80 12.10 1.87 2.63
N VAL A 81 12.01 2.10 3.94
CA VAL A 81 13.18 2.42 4.78
C VAL A 81 14.09 1.21 4.97
N LEU A 82 13.52 0.06 5.33
CA LEU A 82 14.25 -1.19 5.56
C LEU A 82 15.00 -1.65 4.31
N GLU A 83 14.36 -1.52 3.15
CA GLU A 83 14.96 -1.87 1.86
C GLU A 83 15.79 -0.74 1.24
N GLU A 84 16.01 0.36 1.96
CA GLU A 84 16.84 1.51 1.55
C GLU A 84 16.45 2.14 0.20
N TRP A 85 15.15 2.28 -0.06
CA TRP A 85 14.64 2.97 -1.26
C TRP A 85 14.88 4.48 -1.19
N ASP A 86 15.19 5.10 -2.33
CA ASP A 86 15.22 6.57 -2.43
C ASP A 86 13.80 7.10 -2.20
N ARG A 87 13.60 7.89 -1.15
CA ARG A 87 12.29 8.39 -0.74
C ARG A 87 11.77 9.55 -1.59
N THR A 88 12.64 10.18 -2.38
CA THR A 88 12.29 11.28 -3.29
C THR A 88 11.94 10.74 -4.66
N THR A 89 12.74 9.80 -5.17
CA THR A 89 12.53 9.25 -6.50
C THR A 89 11.71 7.97 -6.49
N LEU A 90 11.62 7.24 -5.37
CA LEU A 90 11.09 5.87 -5.27
C LEU A 90 11.85 4.89 -6.15
N ASP A 91 13.16 5.09 -6.27
CA ASP A 91 14.04 4.14 -6.93
C ASP A 91 14.59 3.13 -5.91
N MET A 92 14.57 1.86 -6.30
CA MET A 92 15.09 0.76 -5.51
C MET A 92 16.63 0.76 -5.53
N PRO A 93 17.33 0.44 -4.42
CA PRO A 93 18.79 0.40 -4.43
C PRO A 93 19.34 -0.74 -5.29
N ALA A 94 20.48 -0.48 -5.93
CA ALA A 94 21.17 -1.49 -6.72
C ALA A 94 21.57 -2.70 -5.85
N GLY A 95 21.29 -3.90 -6.35
CA GLY A 95 21.67 -5.14 -5.69
C GLY A 95 20.77 -5.58 -4.52
N LEU A 96 19.62 -4.95 -4.28
CA LEU A 96 18.70 -5.29 -3.19
C LEU A 96 18.39 -6.80 -3.12
N ARG A 97 18.10 -7.44 -4.25
CA ARG A 97 17.84 -8.88 -4.32
C ARG A 97 19.00 -9.74 -3.82
N GLN A 98 20.24 -9.31 -4.10
CA GLN A 98 21.43 -10.03 -3.64
C GLN A 98 21.61 -9.88 -2.13
N ARG A 99 21.21 -8.73 -1.55
CA ARG A 99 21.20 -8.50 -0.09
C ARG A 99 20.19 -9.42 0.59
N GLN A 100 18.93 -9.43 0.11
CA GLN A 100 17.87 -10.30 0.63
C GLN A 100 18.27 -11.78 0.56
N THR A 101 18.85 -12.22 -0.56
CA THR A 101 19.31 -13.61 -0.70
C THR A 101 20.44 -13.95 0.28
N LYS A 102 21.37 -13.03 0.53
CA LYS A 102 22.46 -13.23 1.50
C LYS A 102 21.95 -13.27 2.94
N GLU A 103 21.00 -12.40 3.29
CA GLU A 103 20.38 -12.38 4.62
C GLU A 103 19.64 -13.69 4.91
N MET A 104 18.87 -14.21 3.95
CA MET A 104 18.20 -15.51 4.09
C MET A 104 19.15 -16.71 4.27
N GLN A 105 20.42 -16.58 3.86
CA GLN A 105 21.45 -17.62 4.00
C GLN A 105 22.29 -17.47 5.27
N ALA A 106 22.09 -16.40 6.02
CA ALA A 106 22.86 -16.09 7.24
C ALA A 106 22.24 -16.67 8.52
N ASP A 107 21.06 -17.29 8.42
CA ASP A 107 20.37 -18.06 9.48
C ASP A 107 20.59 -19.58 9.33
#